data_AF-A0A0M4M8M1-F1
#
_entry.id   AF-A0A0M4M8M1-F1
#
_cell.length_a   1.000
_cell.length_b   1.000
_cell.length_c   1.000
_cell.angle_alpha   90.00
_cell.angle_beta   90.00
_cell.angle_gamma   90.00
#
_symmetry.space_group_name_H-M   'P 1'
#
loop_
_entity.id
_entity.type
_entity.pdbx_description
1 polymer ?
#
loop_
_entity_poly.entity_id
_entity_poly.type
_entity_poly.pdbx_seq_one_letter_code
_entity_poly.pdbx_strand_id
1 'polypeptide(L)'
;MAITFAASADKHGVPREDAMHAMANAYYSEVEFDEPRVPGRSKPTLFVGPPRQLGGPLLEVMVEITPPRDMFIFHVMEARPKILERMNSDD
;
A
#
# COMPACT_ATOMS: atom_id res chain seq x y z
N MET A 1 16.19 -6.19 6.37
CA MET A 1 14.86 -5.73 5.93
C MET A 1 15.14 -4.78 4.80
N ALA A 2 15.00 -5.24 3.56
CA ALA A 2 15.14 -4.38 2.40
C ALA A 2 13.74 -3.91 2.00
N ILE A 3 13.54 -2.60 1.96
CA ILE A 3 12.33 -2.00 1.41
C ILE A 3 12.72 -1.42 0.08
N THR A 4 12.09 -1.90 -0.97
CA THR A 4 12.36 -1.49 -2.35
C THR A 4 11.08 -1.04 -3.01
N PHE A 5 11.22 -0.08 -3.92
CA PHE A 5 10.10 0.53 -4.64
C PHE A 5 10.21 0.18 -6.12
N ALA A 6 9.10 -0.23 -6.72
CA ALA A 6 8.99 -0.29 -8.17
C ALA A 6 8.95 1.13 -8.73
N ALA A 7 9.47 1.33 -9.95
CA ALA A 7 9.33 2.60 -10.65
C ALA A 7 7.86 3.03 -10.86
N SER A 8 6.91 2.08 -10.83
CA SER A 8 5.48 2.39 -10.88
C SER A 8 4.95 3.08 -9.62
N ALA A 9 5.53 2.82 -8.46
CA ALA A 9 5.11 3.42 -7.19
C ALA A 9 5.36 4.94 -7.17
N ASP A 10 6.41 5.41 -7.86
CA ASP A 10 6.76 6.83 -7.92
C ASP A 10 5.89 7.62 -8.92
N LYS A 11 5.06 6.96 -9.74
CA LYS A 11 4.29 7.61 -10.84
C LYS A 11 3.27 8.63 -10.37
N HIS A 12 2.79 8.52 -9.15
CA HIS A 12 1.75 9.39 -8.60
C HIS A 12 2.32 10.56 -7.77
N GLY A 13 3.64 10.73 -7.75
CA GLY A 13 4.28 11.85 -7.06
C GLY A 13 4.20 11.80 -5.55
N VAL A 14 3.78 10.66 -4.97
CA VAL A 14 3.74 10.46 -3.52
C VAL A 14 5.16 10.21 -3.02
N PRO A 15 5.67 11.00 -2.05
CA PRO A 15 6.97 10.73 -1.44
C PRO A 15 7.02 9.33 -0.82
N ARG A 16 8.11 8.60 -1.05
CA ARG A 16 8.31 7.25 -0.50
C ARG A 16 8.17 7.20 1.02
N GLU A 17 8.61 8.25 1.71
CA GLU A 17 8.46 8.40 3.15
C GLU A 17 7.00 8.51 3.60
N ASP A 18 6.12 9.09 2.77
CA ASP A 18 4.68 9.15 3.06
C ASP A 18 4.02 7.79 2.84
N ALA A 19 4.45 7.03 1.82
CA ALA A 19 4.03 5.64 1.65
C ALA A 19 4.42 4.78 2.86
N MET A 20 5.66 4.92 3.31
CA MET A 20 6.16 4.25 4.52
C MET A 20 5.39 4.65 5.78
N HIS A 21 5.09 5.94 5.93
CA HIS A 21 4.30 6.44 7.05
C HIS A 21 2.86 5.90 7.02
N ALA A 22 2.24 5.86 5.84
CA ALA A 22 0.90 5.31 5.65
C ALA A 22 0.85 3.81 5.99
N MET A 23 1.86 3.03 5.61
CA MET A 23 1.96 1.61 6.02
C MET A 23 2.13 1.45 7.53
N ALA A 24 3.00 2.25 8.15
CA ALA A 24 3.26 2.16 9.60
C ALA A 24 2.08 2.62 10.46
N ASN A 25 1.22 3.49 9.93
CA ASN A 25 0.06 4.06 10.62
C ASN A 25 -1.25 3.67 9.91
N ALA A 26 -1.29 2.49 9.30
CA ALA A 26 -2.42 2.06 8.50
C ALA A 26 -3.69 1.94 9.38
N TYR A 27 -4.78 2.53 8.89
CA TYR A 27 -6.11 2.38 9.48
C TYR A 27 -6.79 1.11 9.00
N TYR A 28 -6.38 0.62 7.83
CA TYR A 28 -6.87 -0.61 7.24
C TYR A 28 -5.73 -1.37 6.57
N SER A 29 -5.76 -2.69 6.70
CA SER A 29 -4.87 -3.58 5.98
C SER A 29 -5.62 -4.82 5.51
N GLU A 30 -5.42 -5.20 4.25
CA GLU A 30 -5.99 -6.43 3.67
C GLU A 30 -4.82 -7.31 3.20
N VAL A 31 -4.64 -8.46 3.86
CA VAL A 31 -3.66 -9.48 3.47
C VAL A 31 -4.23 -10.29 2.31
N GLU A 32 -3.36 -10.69 1.38
CA GLU A 32 -3.78 -11.41 0.18
C GLU A 32 -4.79 -10.60 -0.68
N PHE A 33 -4.61 -9.28 -0.75
CA PHE A 33 -5.43 -8.34 -1.51
C PHE A 33 -5.38 -8.63 -3.02
N ASP A 34 -6.54 -8.91 -3.62
CA ASP A 34 -6.71 -9.19 -5.06
C ASP A 34 -5.86 -10.38 -5.57
N GLU A 35 -6.09 -10.81 -6.81
CA GLU A 35 -5.26 -11.87 -7.41
C GLU A 35 -4.00 -11.27 -8.03
N PRO A 36 -2.83 -11.91 -7.90
CA PRO A 36 -1.63 -11.43 -8.54
C PRO A 36 -1.83 -11.47 -10.05
N ARG A 37 -1.73 -10.31 -10.71
CA ARG A 37 -1.87 -10.20 -12.16
C ARG A 37 -0.78 -10.95 -12.93
N VAL A 38 0.27 -11.40 -12.24
CA VAL A 38 1.40 -12.13 -12.80
C VAL A 38 1.50 -13.51 -12.12
N PRO A 39 1.47 -14.61 -12.89
CA PRO A 39 1.63 -15.95 -12.31
C PRO A 39 2.99 -16.07 -11.60
N GLY A 40 2.97 -16.62 -10.39
CA GLY A 40 4.17 -16.81 -9.56
C GLY A 40 4.52 -15.64 -8.63
N ARG A 41 3.74 -14.56 -8.61
CA ARG A 41 3.85 -13.51 -7.58
C ARG A 41 2.96 -13.82 -6.38
N SER A 42 3.41 -13.43 -5.19
CA SER A 42 2.60 -13.47 -3.97
C SER A 42 1.44 -12.48 -4.09
N LYS A 43 0.28 -12.83 -3.53
CA LYS A 43 -0.80 -11.85 -3.39
C LYS A 43 -0.30 -10.67 -2.55
N PRO A 44 -0.50 -9.43 -3.00
CA PRO A 44 -0.01 -8.29 -2.27
C PRO A 44 -0.80 -8.07 -0.98
N THR A 45 -0.20 -7.34 -0.05
CA THR A 45 -0.91 -6.75 1.08
C THR A 45 -1.24 -5.31 0.73
N LEU A 46 -2.50 -4.91 0.93
CA LEU A 46 -2.94 -3.53 0.84
C LEU A 46 -2.87 -2.89 2.22
N PHE A 47 -2.31 -1.68 2.29
CA PHE A 47 -2.37 -0.79 3.44
C PHE A 47 -3.07 0.51 3.03
N VAL A 48 -3.95 1.02 3.90
CA VAL A 48 -4.54 2.35 3.75
C VAL A 48 -4.27 3.16 5.00
N GLY A 49 -3.59 4.29 4.86
CA GLY A 49 -3.16 5.10 6.00
C GLY A 49 -2.80 6.54 5.63
N PRO A 50 -2.53 7.39 6.63
CA PRO A 50 -2.27 8.81 6.41
C PRO A 50 -0.82 9.08 5.93
N PRO A 51 -0.61 10.13 5.12
CA PRO A 51 0.73 10.65 4.86
C PRO A 51 1.32 11.29 6.12
N ARG A 52 2.60 11.70 6.07
CA ARG A 52 3.22 12.43 7.20
C ARG A 52 2.58 13.80 7.43
N GLN A 53 2.07 14.42 6.36
CA GLN A 53 1.36 15.68 6.46
C GLN A 53 0.02 15.47 7.17
N LEU A 54 -0.16 16.15 8.30
CA LEU A 54 -1.40 16.13 9.05
C LEU A 54 -2.58 16.65 8.21
N GLY A 55 -3.68 15.91 8.18
CA GLY A 55 -4.88 16.26 7.40
C GLY A 55 -4.76 16.03 5.90
N GLY A 56 -3.68 15.41 5.42
CA GLY A 56 -3.56 14.97 4.03
C GLY A 56 -4.51 13.81 3.69
N PRO A 57 -4.76 13.55 2.40
CA PRO A 57 -5.64 12.47 1.97
C PRO A 57 -5.01 11.11 2.28
N LEU A 58 -5.83 10.09 2.56
CA LEU A 58 -5.34 8.73 2.79
C LEU A 58 -4.61 8.20 1.56
N LEU A 59 -3.60 7.38 1.79
CA LEU A 59 -2.83 6.71 0.75
C LEU A 59 -3.18 5.23 0.72
N GLU A 60 -3.40 4.68 -0.47
CA GLU A 60 -3.39 3.24 -0.69
C GLU A 60 -1.98 2.79 -1.11
N VAL A 61 -1.44 1.80 -0.41
CA VAL A 61 -0.11 1.24 -0.63
C VAL A 61 -0.21 -0.27 -0.78
N MET A 62 0.24 -0.80 -1.92
CA MET A 62 0.32 -2.26 -2.13
C MET A 62 1.76 -2.73 -2.10
N VAL A 63 1.99 -3.79 -1.33
CA VAL A 63 3.30 -4.35 -1.08
C VAL A 63 3.28 -5.86 -1.26
N GLU A 64 4.30 -6.40 -1.92
CA GLU A 64 4.61 -7.82 -1.85
C GLU A 64 5.56 -8.05 -0.67
N ILE A 65 5.17 -8.91 0.27
CA ILE A 65 5.98 -9.27 1.43
C ILE A 65 6.58 -10.64 1.16
N THR A 66 7.89 -10.69 0.97
CA THR A 66 8.64 -11.94 0.81
C THR A 66 9.34 -12.30 2.13
N PRO A 67 9.04 -13.46 2.73
CA PRO A 67 9.71 -13.90 3.95
C PRO A 67 11.23 -14.05 3.75
N PRO A 68 12.06 -13.73 4.76
CA PRO A 68 11.64 -13.41 6.12
C PRO A 68 11.29 -11.92 6.35
N ARG A 69 11.79 -10.98 5.52
CA ARG A 69 11.71 -9.52 5.83
C ARG A 69 11.81 -8.60 4.60
N ASP A 70 11.56 -9.07 3.39
CA ASP A 70 11.69 -8.23 2.19
C ASP A 70 10.33 -7.67 1.78
N MET A 71 10.30 -6.37 1.51
CA MET A 71 9.09 -5.64 1.12
C MET A 71 9.33 -4.95 -0.21
N PHE A 72 8.50 -5.28 -1.19
CA PHE A 72 8.51 -4.67 -2.51
C PHE A 72 7.23 -3.87 -2.71
N ILE A 73 7.34 -2.55 -2.61
CA ILE A 73 6.23 -1.61 -2.77
C ILE A 73 6.11 -1.27 -4.25
N PHE A 74 4.99 -1.64 -4.88
CA PHE A 74 4.82 -1.46 -6.32
C PHE A 74 3.70 -0.51 -6.72
N HIS A 75 2.86 -0.13 -5.75
CA HIS A 75 1.73 0.77 -5.95
C HIS A 75 1.59 1.71 -4.76
N VAL A 76 1.58 3.02 -5.04
CA VAL A 76 1.34 4.07 -4.06
C VAL A 76 0.54 5.17 -4.76
N MET A 77 -0.62 5.52 -4.20
CA MET A 77 -1.40 6.68 -4.64
C MET A 77 -2.36 7.13 -3.54
N GLU A 78 -3.03 8.26 -3.76
CA GLU A 78 -4.20 8.63 -2.97
C GLU A 78 -5.27 7.52 -3.03
N ALA A 79 -5.81 7.17 -1.87
CA ALA A 79 -6.77 6.09 -1.71
C ALA A 79 -8.01 6.36 -2.55
N ARG A 80 -8.31 5.43 -3.47
CA ARG A 80 -9.44 5.56 -4.37
C ARG A 80 -10.76 5.32 -3.64
N PRO A 81 -11.88 5.91 -4.09
CA PRO A 81 -13.21 5.69 -3.49
C PRO A 81 -13.53 4.22 -3.25
N LYS A 82 -13.27 3.34 -4.24
CA LYS A 82 -13.47 1.89 -4.11
C LYS A 82 -12.71 1.25 -2.94
N ILE A 83 -11.49 1.70 -2.67
CA ILE A 83 -10.68 1.21 -1.55
C ILE A 83 -11.21 1.78 -0.22
N LEU A 84 -11.62 3.05 -0.20
CA LEU A 84 -12.25 3.66 0.97
C LEU A 84 -13.59 3.00 1.30
N GLU A 85 -14.40 2.65 0.30
CA GLU A 85 -15.66 1.92 0.46
C GLU A 85 -15.43 0.54 1.09
N ARG A 86 -14.35 -0.15 0.71
CA ARG A 86 -13.95 -1.42 1.34
C ARG A 86 -13.65 -1.27 2.82
N MET A 87 -12.93 -0.20 3.22
CA MET A 87 -12.69 0.08 4.64
C MET A 87 -13.99 0.24 5.46
N ASN A 88 -15.07 0.68 4.84
CA ASN A 88 -16.37 0.91 5.49
C ASN A 88 -17.32 -0.30 5.38
N SER A 89 -16.96 -1.34 4.63
CA SER A 89 -17.82 -2.52 4.39
C SER A 89 -17.51 -3.71 5.31
N ASP A 90 -16.51 -3.57 6.19
CA ASP A 90 -16.08 -4.59 7.17
C ASP A 90 -16.85 -4.43 8.51
N ASP A 91 -18.19 -4.30 8.45
CA ASP A 91 -19.13 -4.37 9.61
C ASP A 91 -19.80 -5.74 9.70
#